data_AF-A0A7J9I3T7-F1
#
_entry.id   AF-A0A7J9I3T7-F1
#
_cell.length_a   1.000
_cell.length_b   1.000
_cell.length_c   1.000
_cell.angle_alpha   90.00
_cell.angle_beta   90.00
_cell.angle_gamma   90.00
#
_symmetry.space_group_name_H-M   'P 1'
#
loop_
_entity.id
_entity.type
_entity.pdbx_description
1 polymer ?
#
loop_
_entity_poly.entity_id
_entity_poly.type
_entity_poly.pdbx_seq_one_letter_code
_entity_poly.pdbx_strand_id
1 'polypeptide(L)'
;MERWKRMRNTCVKVNFDAAYRKNEESSCSSILLRDLRGRVIASKITFHENIPSPFTAKAVACAMALKMCLDLNIRSLEAEGDSLNRLANGAAHQLANEGIKQRTNIFLMNDVSEFAEAMVEVDRRWIEALD
;
A
#
# COMPACT_ATOMS: atom_id res chain seq x y z
N MET A 1 -1.75 -28.85 15.15
CA MET A 1 -1.37 -27.49 14.70
C MET A 1 -2.58 -26.61 14.86
N GLU A 2 -2.43 -25.54 15.61
CA GLU A 2 -3.54 -24.64 15.93
C GLU A 2 -3.94 -23.88 14.65
N ARG A 3 -5.22 -24.00 14.26
CA ARG A 3 -5.78 -23.29 13.10
C ARG A 3 -5.84 -21.80 13.43
N TRP A 4 -5.24 -20.97 12.58
CA TRP A 4 -5.35 -19.52 12.62
C TRP A 4 -6.84 -19.08 12.69
N LYS A 5 -7.17 -18.21 13.64
CA LYS A 5 -8.53 -17.70 13.91
C LYS A 5 -8.55 -16.18 13.77
N ARG A 6 -9.48 -15.68 12.95
CA ARG A 6 -9.67 -14.26 12.59
C ARG A 6 -9.94 -13.37 13.83
N MET A 7 -9.26 -12.22 13.93
CA MET A 7 -9.68 -11.11 14.80
C MET A 7 -10.87 -10.37 14.17
N ARG A 8 -11.95 -10.17 14.93
CA ARG A 8 -13.25 -9.78 14.37
C ARG A 8 -13.49 -8.28 14.16
N ASN A 9 -12.58 -7.36 14.48
CA ASN A 9 -12.81 -5.91 14.33
C ASN A 9 -11.54 -5.16 13.87
N THR A 10 -11.07 -5.39 12.65
CA THR A 10 -10.08 -4.51 12.02
C THR A 10 -10.77 -3.20 11.62
N CYS A 11 -10.24 -2.03 12.01
CA CYS A 11 -10.87 -0.75 11.66
C CYS A 11 -10.39 -0.24 10.30
N VAL A 12 -9.15 -0.58 9.91
CA VAL A 12 -8.50 -0.13 8.68
C VAL A 12 -7.66 -1.25 8.08
N LYS A 13 -7.78 -1.46 6.77
CA LYS A 13 -6.86 -2.30 6.00
C LYS A 13 -5.75 -1.45 5.41
N VAL A 14 -4.50 -1.89 5.55
CA VAL A 14 -3.31 -1.17 5.15
C VAL A 14 -2.59 -1.98 4.09
N ASN A 15 -2.70 -1.56 2.85
CA ASN A 15 -1.99 -2.13 1.72
C ASN A 15 -0.70 -1.34 1.51
N PHE A 16 0.46 -1.99 1.44
CA PHE A 16 1.72 -1.32 1.15
C PHE A 16 2.53 -2.10 0.13
N ASP A 17 3.32 -1.42 -0.69
CA ASP A 17 4.28 -2.07 -1.57
C ASP A 17 5.47 -1.14 -1.85
N ALA A 18 6.50 -1.68 -2.49
CA ALA A 18 7.63 -0.91 -2.98
C ALA A 18 8.06 -1.33 -4.39
N ALA A 19 8.25 -0.34 -5.25
CA ALA A 19 8.95 -0.49 -6.51
C ALA A 19 10.43 -0.22 -6.27
N TYR A 20 11.30 -0.96 -6.94
CA TYR A 20 12.74 -0.86 -6.77
C TYR A 20 13.44 -0.79 -8.12
N ARG A 21 14.40 0.13 -8.26
CA ARG A 21 15.22 0.32 -9.45
C ARG A 21 16.68 0.10 -9.12
N LYS A 22 17.19 -1.08 -9.53
CA LYS A 22 18.55 -1.53 -9.24
C LYS A 22 19.65 -0.58 -9.74
N ASN A 23 19.52 -0.03 -10.94
CA ASN A 23 20.57 0.77 -11.56
C ASN A 23 20.82 2.11 -10.85
N GLU A 24 19.82 2.60 -10.11
CA GLU A 24 19.88 3.89 -9.42
C GLU A 24 19.86 3.71 -7.90
N GLU A 25 19.82 2.46 -7.42
CA GLU A 25 19.60 2.12 -6.01
C GLU A 25 18.44 2.95 -5.41
N SER A 26 17.37 3.10 -6.17
CA SER A 26 16.22 3.93 -5.79
C SER A 26 14.97 3.06 -5.60
N SER A 27 14.05 3.53 -4.78
CA SER A 27 12.77 2.88 -4.59
C SER A 27 11.64 3.89 -4.51
N CYS A 28 10.42 3.40 -4.64
CA CYS A 28 9.24 4.15 -4.27
C CYS A 28 8.35 3.27 -3.41
N SER A 29 8.02 3.75 -2.21
CA SER A 29 7.04 3.14 -1.34
C SER A 29 5.65 3.65 -1.66
N SER A 30 4.66 2.78 -1.60
CA SER A 30 3.25 3.12 -1.70
C SER A 30 2.49 2.54 -0.51
N ILE A 31 1.48 3.28 -0.05
CA ILE A 31 0.64 2.93 1.08
C ILE A 31 -0.79 3.34 0.74
N LEU A 32 -1.74 2.45 0.99
CA LEU A 32 -3.17 2.67 0.85
C LEU A 32 -3.87 2.21 2.14
N LEU A 33 -4.59 3.13 2.79
CA LEU A 33 -5.44 2.83 3.94
C LEU A 33 -6.89 2.78 3.46
N ARG A 34 -7.56 1.67 3.75
CA ARG A 34 -8.97 1.44 3.38
C ARG A 34 -9.83 1.21 4.63
N ASP A 35 -11.03 1.79 4.64
CA ASP A 35 -12.03 1.50 5.67
C ASP A 35 -12.72 0.14 5.46
N LEU A 36 -13.64 -0.21 6.36
CA LEU A 36 -14.43 -1.44 6.30
C LEU A 36 -15.30 -1.59 5.04
N ARG A 37 -15.55 -0.50 4.31
CA ARG A 37 -16.32 -0.49 3.05
C ARG A 37 -15.39 -0.54 1.83
N GLY A 38 -14.08 -0.70 2.03
CA GLY A 38 -13.08 -0.68 0.98
C GLY A 38 -12.79 0.71 0.41
N ARG A 39 -13.30 1.78 1.04
CA ARG A 39 -13.02 3.16 0.59
C ARG A 39 -11.63 3.57 1.06
N VAL A 40 -10.86 4.20 0.18
CA VAL A 40 -9.56 4.75 0.56
C VAL A 40 -9.78 5.97 1.45
N ILE A 41 -9.18 5.95 2.63
CA ILE A 41 -9.25 7.06 3.61
C ILE A 41 -7.93 7.84 3.68
N ALA A 42 -6.83 7.22 3.28
CA ALA A 42 -5.56 7.90 3.08
C ALA A 42 -4.67 7.12 2.12
N SER A 43 -3.81 7.83 1.41
CA SER A 43 -2.80 7.24 0.52
C SER A 43 -1.48 7.99 0.64
N LYS A 44 -0.37 7.27 0.46
CA LYS A 44 0.96 7.85 0.48
C LYS A 44 1.85 7.18 -0.55
N ILE A 45 2.58 7.98 -1.30
CA ILE A 45 3.64 7.59 -2.21
C ILE A 45 4.89 8.34 -1.77
N THR A 46 6.03 7.65 -1.66
CA THR A 46 7.29 8.30 -1.30
C THR A 46 8.44 7.68 -2.06
N PHE A 47 9.16 8.52 -2.79
CA PHE A 47 10.40 8.19 -3.48
C PHE A 47 11.58 8.21 -2.50
N HIS A 48 12.48 7.25 -2.66
CA HIS A 48 13.67 7.08 -1.85
C HIS A 48 14.89 6.84 -2.74
N GLU A 49 16.00 7.48 -2.38
CA GLU A 49 17.32 7.23 -2.96
C GLU A 49 18.18 6.41 -2.00
N ASN A 50 19.23 5.77 -2.51
CA ASN A 50 20.20 4.99 -1.74
C ASN A 50 19.57 3.81 -0.98
N ILE A 51 18.60 3.16 -1.60
CA ILE A 51 18.01 1.91 -1.13
C ILE A 51 18.83 0.76 -1.70
N PRO A 52 19.52 -0.04 -0.86
CA PRO A 52 20.52 -1.00 -1.34
C PRO A 52 19.91 -2.28 -1.93
N SER A 53 18.63 -2.52 -1.71
CA SER A 53 17.98 -3.76 -2.15
C SER A 53 16.46 -3.66 -2.25
N PRO A 54 15.82 -4.51 -3.07
CA PRO A 54 14.36 -4.61 -3.09
C PRO A 54 13.77 -5.09 -1.74
N PHE A 55 14.53 -5.85 -0.96
CA PHE A 55 14.13 -6.25 0.39
C PHE A 55 14.05 -5.03 1.32
N THR A 56 15.09 -4.18 1.30
CA THR A 56 15.10 -2.92 2.04
C THR A 56 13.97 -2.00 1.60
N ALA A 57 13.67 -1.93 0.30
CA ALA A 57 12.56 -1.14 -0.23
C ALA A 57 11.21 -1.55 0.39
N LYS A 58 10.93 -2.86 0.46
CA LYS A 58 9.70 -3.38 1.10
C LYS A 58 9.68 -3.17 2.61
N ALA A 59 10.82 -3.34 3.28
CA ALA A 59 10.93 -3.07 4.72
C ALA A 59 10.66 -1.59 5.03
N VAL A 60 11.16 -0.66 4.20
CA VAL A 60 10.88 0.78 4.29
C VAL A 60 9.38 1.06 4.07
N ALA A 61 8.75 0.48 3.05
CA ALA A 61 7.32 0.64 2.81
C ALA A 61 6.48 0.16 4.00
N CYS A 62 6.83 -1.00 4.58
CA CYS A 62 6.19 -1.54 5.79
C CYS A 62 6.34 -0.60 6.99
N ALA A 63 7.57 -0.13 7.26
CA ALA A 63 7.84 0.78 8.36
C ALA A 63 7.08 2.11 8.21
N MET A 64 7.00 2.65 6.99
CA MET A 64 6.24 3.85 6.69
C MET A 64 4.73 3.65 6.85
N ALA A 65 4.20 2.49 6.46
CA ALA A 65 2.79 2.15 6.64
C ALA A 65 2.41 2.12 8.12
N LEU A 66 3.21 1.47 8.95
CA LEU A 66 3.01 1.43 10.41
C LEU A 66 3.13 2.83 11.03
N LYS A 67 4.16 3.60 10.63
CA LYS A 67 4.33 4.98 11.10
C LYS A 67 3.12 5.85 10.75
N MET A 68 2.64 5.78 9.51
CA MET A 68 1.46 6.51 9.06
C MET A 68 0.21 6.14 9.87
N CYS A 69 0.02 4.87 10.20
CA CYS A 69 -1.10 4.44 11.04
C CYS A 69 -1.00 5.00 12.47
N LEU A 70 0.21 5.01 13.04
CA LEU A 70 0.46 5.63 14.34
C LEU A 70 0.18 7.15 14.31
N ASP A 71 0.67 7.85 13.29
CA ASP A 71 0.48 9.28 13.10
C ASP A 71 -1.03 9.63 12.92
N LEU A 72 -1.82 8.72 12.34
CA LEU A 72 -3.28 8.83 12.19
C LEU A 72 -4.07 8.28 13.41
N ASN A 73 -3.38 7.89 14.48
CA ASN A 73 -3.97 7.29 15.69
C ASN A 73 -4.83 6.03 15.40
N ILE A 74 -4.48 5.27 14.36
CA ILE A 74 -5.09 3.99 14.00
C ILE A 74 -4.46 2.90 14.87
N ARG A 75 -5.28 2.29 15.74
CA ARG A 75 -4.82 1.30 16.74
C ARG A 75 -5.18 -0.15 16.42
N SER A 76 -6.03 -0.37 15.42
CA SER A 76 -6.45 -1.70 14.95
C SER A 76 -6.40 -1.72 13.43
N LEU A 77 -5.43 -2.45 12.88
CA LEU A 77 -5.17 -2.53 11.45
C LEU A 77 -4.80 -3.95 11.02
N GLU A 78 -5.01 -4.22 9.74
CA GLU A 78 -4.50 -5.40 9.05
C GLU A 78 -3.58 -4.92 7.93
N ALA A 79 -2.29 -5.22 8.05
CA ALA A 79 -1.27 -4.80 7.09
C ALA A 79 -1.00 -5.93 6.09
N GLU A 80 -1.04 -5.61 4.80
CA GLU A 80 -0.79 -6.50 3.68
C GLU A 80 0.28 -5.89 2.77
N GLY A 81 1.45 -6.54 2.73
CA GLY A 81 2.62 -6.07 1.95
C GLY A 81 2.93 -6.92 0.72
N ASP A 82 2.72 -8.23 0.83
CA ASP A 82 2.93 -9.18 -0.24
C ASP A 82 1.74 -10.12 -0.29
N SER A 83 0.95 -9.99 -1.36
CA SER A 83 -0.15 -10.91 -1.65
C SER A 83 0.34 -11.94 -2.66
N LEU A 84 0.28 -13.24 -2.33
CA LEU A 84 0.44 -14.33 -3.32
C LEU A 84 -0.49 -14.12 -4.52
N ASN A 85 -1.64 -13.51 -4.26
CA ASN A 85 -2.57 -13.05 -5.26
C ASN A 85 -2.37 -11.55 -5.49
N ARG A 86 -1.50 -11.15 -6.45
CA ARG A 86 -1.15 -9.74 -6.77
C ARG A 86 -2.35 -8.79 -6.90
N LEU A 87 -3.55 -9.34 -7.10
CA LEU A 87 -4.83 -8.66 -7.21
C LEU A 87 -5.29 -7.98 -5.91
N ALA A 88 -4.95 -8.50 -4.73
CA ALA A 88 -5.40 -7.92 -3.45
C ALA A 88 -4.60 -6.67 -3.05
N ASN A 89 -3.36 -6.57 -3.50
CA ASN A 89 -2.44 -5.45 -3.24
C ASN A 89 -2.09 -4.67 -4.54
N GLY A 90 -2.90 -4.85 -5.59
CA GLY A 90 -2.61 -4.38 -6.96
C GLY A 90 -2.47 -2.86 -7.04
N ALA A 91 -3.37 -2.11 -6.40
CA ALA A 91 -3.29 -0.66 -6.39
C ALA A 91 -2.02 -0.14 -5.71
N ALA A 92 -1.60 -0.74 -4.58
CA ALA A 92 -0.34 -0.36 -3.93
C ALA A 92 0.85 -0.65 -4.87
N HIS A 93 0.87 -1.82 -5.50
CA HIS A 93 1.92 -2.17 -6.46
C HIS A 93 2.02 -1.17 -7.63
N GLN A 94 0.89 -0.80 -8.23
CA GLN A 94 0.85 0.15 -9.33
C GLN A 94 1.24 1.57 -8.89
N LEU A 95 0.80 2.02 -7.72
CA LEU A 95 1.21 3.30 -7.12
C LEU A 95 2.72 3.37 -6.90
N ALA A 96 3.32 2.29 -6.40
CA ALA A 96 4.76 2.24 -6.21
C ALA A 96 5.49 2.36 -7.55
N ASN A 97 5.02 1.64 -8.57
CA ASN A 97 5.61 1.66 -9.92
C ASN A 97 5.44 3.00 -10.64
N GLU A 98 4.35 3.73 -10.42
CA GLU A 98 4.21 5.07 -10.98
C GLU A 98 4.99 6.11 -10.20
N GLY A 99 5.00 6.04 -8.87
CA GLY A 99 5.79 6.93 -8.03
C GLY A 99 7.29 6.85 -8.34
N ILE A 100 7.82 5.65 -8.61
CA ILE A 100 9.23 5.50 -9.01
C ILE A 100 9.52 6.04 -10.43
N LYS A 101 8.54 6.06 -11.34
CA LYS A 101 8.69 6.64 -12.68
C LYS A 101 8.68 8.16 -12.62
N GLN A 102 7.78 8.73 -11.82
CA GLN A 102 7.59 10.17 -11.69
C GLN A 102 8.60 10.80 -10.71
N ARG A 103 9.21 10.00 -9.82
CA ARG A 103 10.07 10.44 -8.70
C ARG A 103 9.36 11.45 -7.80
N THR A 104 8.09 11.19 -7.50
CA THR A 104 7.22 12.10 -6.74
C THR A 104 6.90 11.57 -5.35
N ASN A 105 6.64 12.50 -4.44
CA ASN A 105 6.07 12.23 -3.14
C ASN A 105 4.64 12.75 -3.13
N ILE A 106 3.67 11.90 -2.80
CA ILE A 106 2.26 12.26 -2.75
C ILE A 106 1.70 11.78 -1.41
N PHE A 107 0.97 12.63 -0.71
CA PHE A 107 0.23 12.26 0.49
C PHE A 107 -1.15 12.87 0.41
N LEU A 108 -2.17 12.03 0.54
CA LEU A 108 -3.56 12.46 0.51
C LEU A 108 -4.32 11.82 1.66
N MET A 109 -5.13 12.64 2.34
CA MET A 109 -5.91 12.26 3.50
C MET A 109 -7.34 12.72 3.30
N ASN A 110 -8.30 11.82 3.46
CA ASN A 110 -9.71 12.01 3.09
C ASN A 110 -9.95 12.37 1.62
N ASP A 111 -8.92 12.23 0.79
CA ASP A 111 -8.92 12.47 -0.63
C ASP A 111 -8.02 11.42 -1.28
N VAL A 112 -8.24 11.13 -2.55
CA VAL A 112 -7.54 10.10 -3.29
C VAL A 112 -7.09 10.74 -4.59
N SER A 113 -5.84 10.55 -5.00
CA SER A 113 -5.42 11.10 -6.29
C SER A 113 -6.23 10.41 -7.37
N GLU A 114 -6.62 11.13 -8.44
CA GLU A 114 -7.32 10.52 -9.58
C GLU A 114 -6.62 9.24 -10.05
N PHE A 115 -5.29 9.23 -9.97
CA PHE A 115 -4.45 8.08 -10.24
C PHE A 115 -4.69 6.91 -9.26
N ALA A 116 -4.69 7.16 -7.95
CA ALA A 116 -4.97 6.13 -6.94
C ALA A 116 -6.43 5.64 -7.01
N GLU A 117 -7.39 6.51 -7.37
CA GLU A 117 -8.79 6.11 -7.59
C GLU A 117 -8.92 5.14 -8.76
N ALA A 118 -8.28 5.44 -9.89
CA ALA A 118 -8.29 4.57 -11.06
C ALA A 118 -7.74 3.17 -10.74
N MET A 119 -6.63 3.09 -10.00
CA MET A 119 -6.02 1.81 -9.64
C MET A 119 -6.85 1.03 -8.60
N VAL A 120 -7.50 1.72 -7.68
CA VAL A 120 -8.42 1.10 -6.71
C VAL A 120 -9.70 0.60 -7.38
N GLU A 121 -10.21 1.31 -8.38
CA GLU A 121 -11.39 0.89 -9.14
C GLU A 121 -11.08 -0.35 -10.00
N VAL A 122 -9.88 -0.43 -10.56
CA VAL A 122 -9.40 -1.65 -11.23
C VAL A 122 -9.38 -2.82 -10.24
N ASP A 123 -8.76 -2.67 -9.07
CA ASP A 123 -8.77 -3.70 -8.02
C ASP A 123 -10.21 -4.13 -7.67
N ARG A 124 -11.12 -3.17 -7.47
CA ARG A 124 -12.53 -3.42 -7.09
C ARG A 124 -13.25 -4.26 -8.14
N ARG A 125 -13.19 -3.86 -9.42
CA ARG A 125 -13.88 -4.57 -10.53
C ARG A 125 -13.40 -6.01 -10.67
N TRP A 126 -12.13 -6.28 -10.36
CA TRP A 126 -11.59 -7.64 -10.40
C TRP A 126 -12.05 -8.50 -9.23
N ILE A 127 -12.12 -7.93 -8.02
CA ILE A 127 -12.65 -8.64 -6.84
C ILE A 127 -14.12 -9.03 -7.07
N GLU A 128 -14.93 -8.08 -7.57
CA GLU A 128 -16.34 -8.32 -7.88
C GLU A 128 -16.56 -9.35 -9.01
N ALA A 129 -15.58 -9.54 -9.90
CA ALA A 129 -15.65 -10.54 -10.97
C ALA A 129 -15.24 -11.96 -10.53
N LEU A 130 -14.73 -12.12 -9.30
CA LEU A 130 -14.30 -13.39 -8.71
C LEU A 130 -15.31 -13.95 -7.68
N ASP A 131 -16.31 -13.15 -7.28
CA ASP A 131 -17.48 -13.54 -6.48
C ASP A 131 -18.66 -13.97 -7.38
#